data_AF-A0A4S2KK51-F1
#
_entry.id   AF-A0A4S2KK51-F1
#
_cell.length_a   1.000
_cell.length_b   1.000
_cell.length_c   1.000
_cell.angle_alpha   90.00
_cell.angle_beta   90.00
_cell.angle_gamma   90.00
#
_symmetry.space_group_name_H-M   'P 1'
#
loop_
_entity.id
_entity.type
_entity.pdbx_description
1 polymer ?
#
loop_
_entity_poly.entity_id
_entity_poly.type
_entity_poly.pdbx_seq_one_letter_code
_entity_poly.pdbx_strand_id
1 'polypeptide(L)'
;VIFAVLISLWSLRYYINVDVSTATYNQYVTFLVLLGILHYLLLFQDGVQLLPFAEVIKMGDKSTASATSPKGDDTAIIMYTSGSTGVPKGVLLSHKNIISTLKAFCDAVEIKSDDVFLGFLPLAHVFELLAESVCLLNGVPIGYSSPLTLIDSSSKIQRGSKGDASVLHPTCLTAVPLILDRISKGIIEKVKKSGPFRQAIFNFAYEYKLKWTKRGYETPLFDKYIFGAAKQVLGGRVRLILSGGAPLSPDTHNQVKLCLCVTVTQGYGLTETSSCATVMDMHDRTTGRVGAPTTVCDIRLESWEEAGYRVKDHPHPRGEIVIGGDIVSAGYYKLPDKTKEDFFQEDGRQWFRTGDIGEIHADGSIKIIDRKKDLVKLQLGEYVSLGKVESELKTCPVVENICVYGDANKAYTVALVVPNQHYLEEIASNLGITGKSLEELCSNPQIEKAVLQELVEQAKKCKLQRFEIPGAVKLCAEQWSPDMGLVTAAFKLKRKAVQERYQHEINRMYAS
;
A
#
# COMPACT_ATOMS: atom_id res chain seq x y z
N VAL A 1 -14.50 21.48 -24.84
CA VAL A 1 -13.65 21.04 -23.72
C VAL A 1 -13.01 19.72 -24.14
N ILE A 2 -11.69 19.73 -24.41
CA ILE A 2 -10.96 18.52 -24.79
C ILE A 2 -10.43 17.90 -23.50
N PHE A 3 -10.81 16.65 -23.21
CA PHE A 3 -10.25 15.89 -22.08
C PHE A 3 -9.02 15.14 -22.57
N ALA A 4 -7.82 15.66 -22.26
CA ALA A 4 -6.57 14.97 -22.52
C ALA A 4 -6.24 14.03 -21.35
N VAL A 5 -6.12 12.73 -21.62
CA VAL A 5 -5.67 11.75 -20.61
C VAL A 5 -4.17 11.47 -20.83
N LEU A 6 -3.34 11.90 -19.89
CA LEU A 6 -1.94 11.51 -19.82
C LEU A 6 -1.83 10.08 -19.26
N ILE A 7 -1.68 9.10 -20.15
CA ILE A 7 -1.23 7.75 -19.78
C ILE A 7 0.27 7.66 -20.10
N SER A 8 1.10 7.48 -19.07
CA SER A 8 2.57 7.41 -19.19
C SER A 8 3.04 6.06 -19.74
N LEU A 9 2.71 5.76 -21.00
CA LEU A 9 3.34 4.68 -21.77
C LEU A 9 4.70 5.17 -22.30
N TRP A 10 5.68 5.24 -21.40
CA TRP A 10 7.02 5.79 -21.66
C TRP A 10 7.79 5.06 -22.79
N SER A 11 7.35 3.85 -23.16
CA SER A 11 7.87 3.08 -24.28
C SER A 11 7.36 3.50 -25.66
N LEU A 12 6.33 4.36 -25.79
CA LEU A 12 5.55 4.45 -27.04
C LEU A 12 5.44 5.82 -27.76
N ARG A 13 5.58 6.98 -27.11
CA ARG A 13 5.49 8.31 -27.80
C ARG A 13 4.20 8.56 -28.63
N TYR A 14 3.01 8.19 -28.15
CA TYR A 14 1.71 8.49 -28.80
C TYR A 14 0.73 9.16 -27.84
N TYR A 15 -0.18 9.98 -28.39
CA TYR A 15 -1.36 10.51 -27.72
C TYR A 15 -2.65 9.93 -28.35
N ILE A 16 -3.72 9.85 -27.56
CA ILE A 16 -5.01 9.25 -27.95
C ILE A 16 -6.11 10.33 -27.94
N ASN A 17 -6.84 10.45 -29.05
CA ASN A 17 -8.01 11.33 -29.20
C ASN A 17 -9.19 10.50 -29.77
N VAL A 18 -10.45 10.81 -29.44
CA VAL A 18 -11.61 9.90 -29.66
C VAL A 18 -12.83 10.63 -30.23
N ASP A 19 -13.33 10.20 -31.40
CA ASP A 19 -14.53 10.75 -32.08
C ASP A 19 -15.24 9.71 -32.99
N VAL A 20 -16.49 9.32 -32.70
CA VAL A 20 -17.05 7.97 -32.98
C VAL A 20 -17.69 7.77 -34.38
N SER A 21 -17.14 6.89 -35.25
CA SER A 21 -17.92 6.07 -36.24
C SER A 21 -17.11 5.16 -37.22
N THR A 22 -17.49 3.86 -37.27
CA THR A 22 -17.34 2.82 -38.35
C THR A 22 -15.99 2.47 -39.00
N ALA A 23 -15.61 1.16 -38.99
CA ALA A 23 -14.40 0.58 -39.62
C ALA A 23 -14.63 -0.48 -40.73
N THR A 24 -13.57 -0.81 -41.51
CA THR A 24 -13.39 -2.16 -42.15
C THR A 24 -11.94 -2.52 -42.58
N TYR A 25 -11.41 -3.58 -41.91
CA TYR A 25 -10.55 -4.70 -42.37
C TYR A 25 -9.11 -4.60 -42.99
N ASN A 26 -8.18 -5.29 -42.30
CA ASN A 26 -7.02 -6.10 -42.79
C ASN A 26 -5.75 -5.45 -43.40
N GLN A 27 -4.54 -6.05 -43.34
CA GLN A 27 -4.10 -7.31 -42.70
C GLN A 27 -2.63 -7.26 -42.22
N TYR A 28 -2.29 -8.27 -41.39
CA TYR A 28 -0.99 -8.66 -40.84
C TYR A 28 0.18 -8.45 -41.84
N VAL A 29 1.44 -8.14 -41.46
CA VAL A 29 2.23 -8.58 -40.28
C VAL A 29 3.28 -7.51 -39.85
N THR A 30 3.35 -7.17 -38.57
CA THR A 30 4.55 -6.62 -37.84
C THR A 30 4.29 -6.89 -36.35
N PHE A 31 4.33 -8.16 -35.97
CA PHE A 31 3.17 -8.68 -35.23
C PHE A 31 3.29 -8.73 -33.71
N LEU A 32 4.29 -9.35 -33.06
CA LEU A 32 4.09 -9.81 -31.67
C LEU A 32 4.11 -8.75 -30.54
N VAL A 33 5.04 -7.78 -30.54
CA VAL A 33 5.04 -6.70 -29.52
C VAL A 33 3.94 -5.68 -29.83
N LEU A 34 3.81 -5.34 -31.11
CA LEU A 34 2.70 -4.54 -31.61
C LEU A 34 1.35 -5.23 -31.41
N LEU A 35 1.23 -6.57 -31.34
CA LEU A 35 -0.03 -7.30 -31.10
C LEU A 35 -0.53 -7.09 -29.67
N GLY A 36 0.35 -7.12 -28.65
CA GLY A 36 -0.10 -6.87 -27.27
C GLY A 36 -0.69 -5.46 -27.12
N ILE A 37 -0.06 -4.50 -27.79
CA ILE A 37 -0.49 -3.10 -27.83
C ILE A 37 -1.67 -2.90 -28.80
N LEU A 38 -1.71 -3.59 -29.95
CA LEU A 38 -2.84 -3.57 -30.89
C LEU A 38 -4.05 -4.27 -30.30
N HIS A 39 -3.91 -5.29 -29.47
CA HIS A 39 -5.06 -5.90 -28.78
C HIS A 39 -5.71 -4.88 -27.83
N TYR A 40 -4.91 -4.00 -27.23
CA TYR A 40 -5.38 -2.82 -26.49
C TYR A 40 -5.88 -1.68 -27.39
N LEU A 41 -5.29 -1.46 -28.58
CA LEU A 41 -5.74 -0.43 -29.53
C LEU A 41 -7.00 -0.83 -30.33
N LEU A 42 -7.22 -2.13 -30.56
CA LEU A 42 -8.42 -2.73 -31.15
C LEU A 42 -9.58 -2.82 -30.15
N LEU A 43 -9.29 -2.63 -28.85
CA LEU A 43 -10.32 -2.44 -27.81
C LEU A 43 -10.81 -0.98 -27.74
N PHE A 44 -10.12 -0.03 -28.37
CA PHE A 44 -10.71 1.28 -28.59
C PHE A 44 -11.74 1.19 -29.70
N GLN A 45 -12.94 1.71 -29.43
CA GLN A 45 -14.04 1.71 -30.37
C GLN A 45 -13.72 2.56 -31.61
N ASP A 46 -14.48 2.34 -32.69
CA ASP A 46 -14.44 3.16 -33.89
C ASP A 46 -14.39 4.65 -33.53
N GLY A 47 -13.39 5.36 -34.05
CA GLY A 47 -13.22 6.79 -33.83
C GLY A 47 -11.94 7.24 -33.14
N VAL A 48 -11.06 6.33 -32.71
CA VAL A 48 -9.82 6.73 -32.05
C VAL A 48 -8.73 7.12 -33.04
N GLN A 49 -8.39 8.40 -33.07
CA GLN A 49 -7.25 8.92 -33.81
C GLN A 49 -5.97 8.80 -32.97
N LEU A 50 -5.01 8.02 -33.48
CA LEU A 50 -3.68 7.90 -32.91
C LEU A 50 -2.77 8.97 -33.52
N LEU A 51 -2.36 9.93 -32.69
CA LEU A 51 -1.46 11.01 -33.11
C LEU A 51 -0.04 10.72 -32.58
N PRO A 52 0.99 10.66 -33.45
CA PRO A 52 2.38 10.65 -33.02
C PRO A 52 2.67 11.85 -32.11
N PHE A 53 3.43 11.66 -31.02
CA PHE A 53 3.78 12.76 -30.11
C PHE A 53 4.43 13.95 -30.86
N ALA A 54 5.28 13.66 -31.85
CA ALA A 54 5.91 14.69 -32.69
C ALA A 54 4.93 15.46 -33.59
N GLU A 55 3.77 14.90 -33.90
CA GLU A 55 2.68 15.61 -34.60
C GLU A 55 1.92 16.51 -33.62
N VAL A 56 1.63 16.02 -32.40
CA VAL A 56 1.00 16.83 -31.35
C VAL A 56 1.85 18.05 -30.98
N ILE A 57 3.18 17.92 -30.91
CA ILE A 57 4.08 19.09 -30.74
C ILE A 57 3.91 20.09 -31.90
N LYS A 58 3.95 19.63 -33.17
CA LYS A 58 3.74 20.49 -34.34
C LYS A 58 2.34 21.12 -34.40
N MET A 59 1.33 20.47 -33.85
CA MET A 59 -0.01 21.04 -33.70
C MET A 59 -0.01 22.13 -32.62
N GLY A 60 0.70 21.93 -31.52
CA GLY A 60 0.95 22.93 -30.48
C GLY A 60 1.68 24.17 -31.02
N ASP A 61 2.77 23.98 -31.76
CA ASP A 61 3.57 25.06 -32.38
C ASP A 61 2.75 25.94 -33.35
N LYS A 62 1.70 25.38 -33.95
CA LYS A 62 0.78 26.06 -34.88
C LYS A 62 -0.53 26.50 -34.21
N SER A 63 -0.71 26.22 -32.93
CA SER A 63 -1.95 26.49 -32.22
C SER A 63 -2.11 27.98 -31.94
N THR A 64 -3.26 28.54 -32.31
CA THR A 64 -3.67 29.89 -31.91
C THR A 64 -4.46 29.89 -30.60
N ALA A 65 -4.57 28.74 -29.92
CA ALA A 65 -5.28 28.64 -28.64
C ALA A 65 -4.54 29.42 -27.55
N SER A 66 -5.22 30.37 -26.92
CA SER A 66 -4.68 31.11 -25.78
C SER A 66 -4.49 30.17 -24.58
N ALA A 67 -3.29 30.15 -24.01
CA ALA A 67 -3.02 29.43 -22.77
C ALA A 67 -3.74 30.11 -21.59
N THR A 68 -4.83 29.50 -21.12
CA THR A 68 -5.52 29.93 -19.89
C THR A 68 -4.89 29.20 -18.71
N SER A 69 -4.17 29.92 -17.85
CA SER A 69 -3.65 29.34 -16.60
C SER A 69 -4.81 28.88 -15.69
N PRO A 70 -4.74 27.67 -15.11
CA PRO A 70 -5.77 27.19 -14.20
C PRO A 70 -5.78 28.00 -12.90
N LYS A 71 -6.96 28.11 -12.29
CA LYS A 71 -7.17 28.63 -10.94
C LYS A 71 -6.95 27.53 -9.91
N GLY A 72 -6.76 27.91 -8.65
CA GLY A 72 -6.60 26.96 -7.55
C GLY A 72 -7.77 25.98 -7.42
N ASP A 73 -9.00 26.46 -7.56
CA ASP A 73 -10.21 25.64 -7.39
C ASP A 73 -10.61 24.86 -8.66
N ASP A 74 -9.93 25.07 -9.79
CA ASP A 74 -10.17 24.27 -10.99
C ASP A 74 -9.75 22.81 -10.73
N THR A 75 -10.56 21.86 -11.22
CA THR A 75 -10.25 20.43 -11.10
C THR A 75 -9.03 20.09 -11.93
N ALA A 76 -7.94 19.71 -11.26
CA ALA A 76 -6.72 19.23 -11.90
C ALA A 76 -6.85 17.77 -12.32
N ILE A 77 -7.41 16.92 -11.44
CA ILE A 77 -7.40 15.46 -11.61
C ILE A 77 -8.70 14.85 -11.10
N ILE A 78 -9.29 13.94 -11.89
CA ILE A 78 -10.35 13.04 -11.43
C ILE A 78 -9.71 11.68 -11.11
N MET A 79 -9.48 11.39 -9.83
CA MET A 79 -8.80 10.16 -9.42
C MET A 79 -9.79 9.10 -8.93
N TYR A 80 -9.82 7.95 -9.59
CA TYR A 80 -10.73 6.87 -9.23
C TYR A 80 -10.24 6.04 -8.04
N THR A 81 -11.08 5.94 -7.01
CA THR A 81 -10.85 5.10 -5.82
C THR A 81 -11.86 3.96 -5.76
N SER A 82 -11.38 2.75 -5.45
CA SER A 82 -12.26 1.58 -5.22
C SER A 82 -12.83 1.65 -3.80
N GLY A 83 -14.04 2.18 -3.68
CA GLY A 83 -14.78 2.23 -2.43
C GLY A 83 -15.22 0.85 -1.91
N SER A 84 -15.80 0.83 -0.71
CA SER A 84 -16.36 -0.36 -0.03
C SER A 84 -17.31 -1.18 -0.90
N THR A 85 -18.05 -0.49 -1.76
CA THR A 85 -19.16 -1.00 -2.57
C THR A 85 -18.69 -1.71 -3.85
N GLY A 86 -17.39 -1.71 -4.15
CA GLY A 86 -16.81 -2.28 -5.37
C GLY A 86 -16.88 -1.36 -6.60
N VAL A 87 -17.87 -0.45 -6.67
CA VAL A 87 -17.98 0.57 -7.73
C VAL A 87 -16.92 1.66 -7.52
N PRO A 88 -16.05 1.94 -8.50
CA PRO A 88 -15.08 3.03 -8.41
C PRO A 88 -15.75 4.42 -8.36
N LYS A 89 -15.35 5.26 -7.40
CA LYS A 89 -15.76 6.68 -7.33
C LYS A 89 -14.65 7.56 -7.90
N GLY A 90 -14.95 8.51 -8.79
CA GLY A 90 -13.97 9.52 -9.23
C GLY A 90 -13.92 10.69 -8.25
N VAL A 91 -12.81 10.89 -7.56
CA VAL A 91 -12.57 12.01 -6.62
C VAL A 91 -12.09 13.24 -7.38
N LEU A 92 -12.68 14.40 -7.11
CA LEU A 92 -12.37 15.68 -7.74
C LEU A 92 -11.27 16.43 -6.98
N LEU A 93 -10.03 16.29 -7.45
CA LEU A 93 -8.86 16.97 -6.88
C LEU A 93 -8.61 18.29 -7.63
N SER A 94 -8.63 19.41 -6.91
CA SER A 94 -8.30 20.72 -7.47
C SER A 94 -6.78 20.96 -7.51
N HIS A 95 -6.34 21.98 -8.25
CA HIS A 95 -4.95 22.44 -8.19
C HIS A 95 -4.54 22.83 -6.76
N LYS A 96 -5.43 23.50 -6.01
CA LYS A 96 -5.23 23.91 -4.61
C LYS A 96 -5.04 22.69 -3.70
N ASN A 97 -5.82 21.64 -3.90
CA ASN A 97 -5.69 20.38 -3.16
C ASN A 97 -4.30 19.77 -3.34
N ILE A 98 -3.85 19.66 -4.60
CA ILE A 98 -2.54 19.11 -4.95
C ILE A 98 -1.43 19.95 -4.32
N ILE A 99 -1.39 21.26 -4.58
CA ILE A 99 -0.33 22.16 -4.09
C ILE A 99 -0.27 22.18 -2.55
N SER A 100 -1.42 22.14 -1.87
CA SER A 100 -1.47 22.05 -0.40
C SER A 100 -0.78 20.78 0.13
N THR A 101 -1.04 19.60 -0.46
CA THR A 101 -0.32 18.39 -0.07
C THR A 101 1.17 18.45 -0.42
N LEU A 102 1.56 18.99 -1.58
CA LEU A 102 2.97 19.12 -1.93
C LEU A 102 3.72 19.99 -0.90
N LYS A 103 3.09 21.08 -0.41
CA LYS A 103 3.61 21.86 0.72
C LYS A 103 3.73 21.00 1.99
N ALA A 104 2.71 20.24 2.34
CA ALA A 104 2.72 19.37 3.53
C ALA A 104 3.84 18.31 3.51
N PHE A 105 4.11 17.73 2.34
CA PHE A 105 5.23 16.80 2.15
C PHE A 105 6.58 17.51 2.30
N CYS A 106 6.76 18.69 1.71
CA CYS A 106 8.00 19.48 1.88
C CYS A 106 8.20 19.99 3.32
N ASP A 107 7.13 20.28 4.06
CA ASP A 107 7.20 20.65 5.48
C ASP A 107 7.61 19.45 6.37
N ALA A 108 7.15 18.23 6.03
CA ALA A 108 7.33 17.04 6.85
C ALA A 108 8.60 16.23 6.53
N VAL A 109 9.17 16.39 5.34
CA VAL A 109 10.31 15.60 4.84
C VAL A 109 11.38 16.49 4.23
N GLU A 110 12.59 16.41 4.78
CA GLU A 110 13.79 17.00 4.18
C GLU A 110 14.11 16.31 2.85
N ILE A 111 14.20 17.09 1.77
CA ILE A 111 14.65 16.68 0.44
C ILE A 111 16.12 17.12 0.29
N LYS A 112 16.98 16.22 -0.17
CA LYS A 112 18.43 16.44 -0.30
C LYS A 112 18.83 16.53 -1.78
N SER A 113 19.88 17.31 -2.06
CA SER A 113 20.36 17.54 -3.43
C SER A 113 20.99 16.31 -4.10
N ASP A 114 21.34 15.27 -3.33
CA ASP A 114 21.86 13.99 -3.84
C ASP A 114 20.80 12.88 -3.87
N ASP A 115 19.53 13.20 -3.60
CA ASP A 115 18.45 12.22 -3.60
C ASP A 115 18.23 11.59 -4.97
N VAL A 116 17.79 10.34 -4.96
CA VAL A 116 17.30 9.60 -6.12
C VAL A 116 16.08 8.81 -5.67
N PHE A 117 14.92 9.13 -6.24
CA PHE A 117 13.65 8.50 -5.89
C PHE A 117 13.43 7.23 -6.73
N LEU A 118 12.96 6.16 -6.08
CA LEU A 118 12.57 4.92 -6.74
C LEU A 118 11.04 4.86 -6.87
N GLY A 119 10.52 5.27 -8.01
CA GLY A 119 9.08 5.19 -8.33
C GLY A 119 8.71 3.79 -8.81
N PHE A 120 7.69 3.17 -8.20
CA PHE A 120 7.22 1.84 -8.59
C PHE A 120 5.75 1.56 -8.26
N LEU A 121 5.08 2.44 -7.51
CA LEU A 121 3.63 2.39 -7.38
C LEU A 121 2.99 3.04 -8.62
N PRO A 122 1.72 2.76 -8.94
CA PRO A 122 1.08 3.37 -10.11
C PRO A 122 0.75 4.84 -9.87
N LEU A 123 1.02 5.73 -10.84
CA LEU A 123 0.57 7.14 -10.84
C LEU A 123 -0.95 7.33 -10.74
N ALA A 124 -1.74 6.27 -11.00
CA ALA A 124 -3.17 6.22 -10.72
C ALA A 124 -3.51 6.21 -9.20
N HIS A 125 -2.49 6.15 -8.32
CA HIS A 125 -2.62 6.21 -6.87
C HIS A 125 -2.02 7.52 -6.34
N VAL A 126 -2.84 8.30 -5.62
CA VAL A 126 -2.53 9.69 -5.20
C VAL A 126 -1.18 9.83 -4.48
N PHE A 127 -0.78 8.82 -3.71
CA PHE A 127 0.47 8.84 -2.94
C PHE A 127 1.71 8.88 -3.82
N GLU A 128 1.74 8.09 -4.91
CA GLU A 128 2.89 8.08 -5.81
C GLU A 128 2.93 9.37 -6.63
N LEU A 129 1.78 9.75 -7.18
CA LEU A 129 1.64 10.95 -7.99
C LEU A 129 2.17 12.20 -7.25
N LEU A 130 1.83 12.35 -5.98
CA LEU A 130 2.27 13.50 -5.19
C LEU A 130 3.72 13.38 -4.71
N ALA A 131 4.22 12.16 -4.44
CA ALA A 131 5.64 11.95 -4.15
C ALA A 131 6.53 12.26 -5.36
N GLU A 132 6.17 11.77 -6.56
CA GLU A 132 6.85 12.12 -7.81
C GLU A 132 6.71 13.61 -8.14
N SER A 133 5.55 14.23 -7.88
CA SER A 133 5.38 15.67 -8.06
C SER A 133 6.31 16.49 -7.16
N VAL A 134 6.53 16.08 -5.90
CA VAL A 134 7.56 16.69 -5.03
C VAL A 134 8.96 16.50 -5.62
N CYS A 135 9.27 15.32 -6.14
CA CYS A 135 10.56 15.05 -6.78
C CYS A 135 10.80 15.96 -7.99
N LEU A 136 9.81 16.10 -8.87
CA LEU A 136 9.86 16.97 -10.05
C LEU A 136 10.02 18.45 -9.68
N LEU A 137 9.33 18.93 -8.65
CA LEU A 137 9.47 20.32 -8.17
C LEU A 137 10.87 20.63 -7.62
N ASN A 138 11.57 19.63 -7.07
CA ASN A 138 12.87 19.79 -6.44
C ASN A 138 14.04 19.28 -7.31
N GLY A 139 13.77 18.84 -8.54
CA GLY A 139 14.79 18.32 -9.46
C GLY A 139 15.39 16.97 -9.08
N VAL A 140 14.70 16.19 -8.23
CA VAL A 140 15.15 14.85 -7.79
C VAL A 140 14.97 13.84 -8.93
N PRO A 141 16.03 13.14 -9.38
CA PRO A 141 15.92 12.08 -10.38
C PRO A 141 15.01 10.94 -9.92
N ILE A 142 14.10 10.50 -10.79
CA ILE A 142 13.22 9.36 -10.57
C ILE A 142 13.70 8.19 -11.43
N GLY A 143 13.98 7.05 -10.80
CA GLY A 143 14.17 5.78 -11.49
C GLY A 143 12.95 4.88 -11.33
N TYR A 144 12.42 4.38 -12.43
CA TYR A 144 11.20 3.56 -12.44
C TYR A 144 11.50 2.07 -12.25
N SER A 145 10.64 1.40 -11.49
CA SER A 145 10.74 0.00 -11.07
C SER A 145 9.35 -0.64 -11.00
N SER A 146 9.26 -1.92 -10.65
CA SER A 146 7.99 -2.58 -10.32
C SER A 146 8.09 -3.39 -9.02
N PRO A 147 6.96 -3.66 -8.33
CA PRO A 147 6.91 -4.59 -7.19
C PRO A 147 7.48 -6.00 -7.45
N LEU A 148 7.67 -6.37 -8.72
CA LEU A 148 8.15 -7.68 -9.16
C LEU A 148 9.60 -7.64 -9.68
N THR A 149 10.22 -6.47 -9.77
CA THR A 149 11.62 -6.25 -10.22
C THR A 149 12.47 -5.47 -9.20
N LEU A 150 11.85 -4.98 -8.12
CA LEU A 150 12.42 -4.12 -7.09
C LEU A 150 13.77 -4.57 -6.52
N ILE A 151 13.89 -5.84 -6.12
CA ILE A 151 15.07 -6.40 -5.44
C ILE A 151 15.55 -7.68 -6.13
N ASP A 152 16.81 -8.07 -5.89
CA ASP A 152 17.45 -9.24 -6.53
C ASP A 152 16.68 -10.58 -6.37
N SER A 153 15.80 -10.67 -5.37
CA SER A 153 14.94 -11.84 -5.10
C SER A 153 13.48 -11.68 -5.57
N SER A 154 13.13 -10.60 -6.28
CA SER A 154 11.78 -10.40 -6.81
C SER A 154 11.48 -11.36 -7.97
N SER A 155 10.20 -11.74 -8.12
CA SER A 155 9.80 -12.86 -8.99
C SER A 155 9.95 -12.66 -10.50
N LYS A 156 10.13 -11.42 -10.99
CA LYS A 156 10.45 -11.13 -12.40
C LYS A 156 11.94 -10.78 -12.63
N ILE A 157 12.80 -10.96 -11.64
CA ILE A 157 14.26 -10.88 -11.81
C ILE A 157 14.82 -12.25 -12.21
N GLN A 158 15.68 -12.27 -13.23
CA GLN A 158 16.37 -13.49 -13.65
C GLN A 158 17.32 -13.94 -12.53
N ARG A 159 17.31 -15.23 -12.18
CA ARG A 159 18.20 -15.76 -11.13
C ARG A 159 19.67 -15.44 -11.46
N GLY A 160 20.31 -14.65 -10.59
CA GLY A 160 21.69 -14.20 -10.74
C GLY A 160 21.87 -12.79 -11.33
N SER A 161 20.82 -12.14 -11.81
CA SER A 161 20.85 -10.71 -12.15
C SER A 161 20.50 -9.82 -10.95
N LYS A 162 20.73 -8.52 -11.10
CA LYS A 162 20.36 -7.50 -10.11
C LYS A 162 18.90 -7.06 -10.30
N GLY A 163 18.23 -6.69 -9.20
CA GLY A 163 16.97 -5.94 -9.23
C GLY A 163 17.17 -4.43 -9.41
N ASP A 164 16.08 -3.70 -9.64
CA ASP A 164 16.11 -2.29 -10.02
C ASP A 164 16.80 -1.41 -8.96
N ALA A 165 16.52 -1.64 -7.67
CA ALA A 165 17.15 -0.89 -6.58
C ALA A 165 18.68 -1.13 -6.50
N SER A 166 19.15 -2.34 -6.84
CA SER A 166 20.57 -2.73 -6.88
C SER A 166 21.33 -2.18 -8.09
N VAL A 167 20.62 -1.59 -9.06
CA VAL A 167 21.17 -0.89 -10.23
C VAL A 167 21.10 0.63 -10.04
N LEU A 168 19.96 1.14 -9.57
CA LEU A 168 19.72 2.58 -9.40
C LEU A 168 20.45 3.19 -8.19
N HIS A 169 20.66 2.42 -7.12
CA HIS A 169 21.16 2.91 -5.83
C HIS A 169 20.36 4.13 -5.28
N PRO A 170 19.03 3.98 -5.06
CA PRO A 170 18.15 5.07 -4.63
C PRO A 170 18.42 5.54 -3.20
N THR A 171 17.99 6.76 -2.88
CA THR A 171 18.02 7.31 -1.52
C THR A 171 16.66 7.31 -0.85
N CYS A 172 15.57 7.40 -1.61
CA CYS A 172 14.21 7.48 -1.07
C CYS A 172 13.21 6.66 -1.91
N LEU A 173 12.18 6.16 -1.23
CA LEU A 173 11.03 5.51 -1.86
C LEU A 173 9.76 5.66 -1.02
N THR A 174 8.62 5.67 -1.70
CA THR A 174 7.31 5.35 -1.15
C THR A 174 7.16 3.83 -1.05
N ALA A 175 6.33 3.35 -0.12
CA ALA A 175 6.01 1.93 -0.02
C ALA A 175 4.61 1.70 0.56
N VAL A 176 4.01 0.59 0.17
CA VAL A 176 2.87 0.00 0.89
C VAL A 176 3.39 -1.12 1.82
N PRO A 177 2.72 -1.41 2.95
CA PRO A 177 3.20 -2.38 3.94
C PRO A 177 3.62 -3.74 3.37
N LEU A 178 2.89 -4.29 2.38
CA LEU A 178 3.24 -5.56 1.72
C LEU A 178 4.65 -5.55 1.11
N ILE A 179 5.12 -4.41 0.61
CA ILE A 179 6.47 -4.28 0.04
C ILE A 179 7.51 -4.26 1.17
N LEU A 180 7.19 -3.64 2.30
CA LEU A 180 8.04 -3.66 3.49
C LEU A 180 8.11 -5.06 4.12
N ASP A 181 7.01 -5.82 4.10
CA ASP A 181 6.99 -7.24 4.52
C ASP A 181 7.89 -8.10 3.61
N ARG A 182 7.87 -7.86 2.30
CA ARG A 182 8.76 -8.53 1.33
C ARG A 182 10.23 -8.18 1.54
N ILE A 183 10.55 -6.90 1.75
CA ILE A 183 11.90 -6.43 2.06
C ILE A 183 12.38 -7.05 3.38
N SER A 184 11.52 -7.08 4.39
CA SER A 184 11.77 -7.71 5.70
C SER A 184 12.13 -9.20 5.56
N LYS A 185 11.34 -9.96 4.78
CA LYS A 185 11.61 -11.38 4.47
C LYS A 185 12.91 -11.56 3.67
N GLY A 186 13.17 -10.71 2.69
CA GLY A 186 14.42 -10.71 1.91
C GLY A 186 15.67 -10.48 2.78
N ILE A 187 15.57 -9.63 3.80
CA ILE A 187 16.63 -9.45 4.81
C ILE A 187 16.84 -10.74 5.62
N ILE A 188 15.76 -11.36 6.13
CA ILE A 188 15.84 -12.63 6.90
C ILE A 188 16.51 -13.71 6.05
N GLU A 189 16.11 -13.87 4.79
CA GLU A 189 16.72 -14.84 3.89
C GLU A 189 18.20 -14.57 3.64
N LYS A 190 18.60 -13.31 3.42
CA LYS A 190 20.01 -12.93 3.22
C LYS A 190 20.86 -13.27 4.45
N VAL A 191 20.29 -13.09 5.65
CA VAL A 191 20.92 -13.45 6.93
C VAL A 191 20.99 -14.98 7.11
N LYS A 192 19.90 -15.72 6.87
CA LYS A 192 19.88 -17.20 6.90
C LYS A 192 20.94 -17.80 5.95
N LYS A 193 21.00 -17.29 4.70
CA LYS A 193 22.00 -17.68 3.68
C LYS A 193 23.45 -17.38 4.09
N SER A 194 23.68 -16.60 5.15
CA SER A 194 25.01 -16.32 5.71
C SER A 194 25.48 -17.34 6.76
N GLY A 195 24.63 -18.32 7.13
CA GLY A 195 24.95 -19.44 8.02
C GLY A 195 24.69 -19.19 9.52
N PRO A 196 24.57 -20.25 10.34
CA PRO A 196 24.01 -20.17 11.70
C PRO A 196 24.76 -19.22 12.63
N PHE A 197 26.09 -19.20 12.57
CA PHE A 197 26.92 -18.31 13.39
C PHE A 197 26.69 -16.83 13.08
N ARG A 198 26.61 -16.46 11.79
CA ARG A 198 26.32 -15.08 11.38
C ARG A 198 24.87 -14.70 11.70
N GLN A 199 23.93 -15.64 11.58
CA GLN A 199 22.54 -15.43 12.00
C GLN A 199 22.42 -15.17 13.51
N ALA A 200 23.14 -15.91 14.36
CA ALA A 200 23.16 -15.66 15.80
C ALA A 200 23.72 -14.27 16.16
N ILE A 201 24.82 -13.86 15.51
CA ILE A 201 25.39 -12.50 15.64
C ILE A 201 24.39 -11.43 15.19
N PHE A 202 23.71 -11.65 14.06
CA PHE A 202 22.71 -10.71 13.53
C PHE A 202 21.51 -10.57 14.48
N ASN A 203 21.01 -11.67 15.04
CA ASN A 203 19.90 -11.64 16.00
C ASN A 203 20.28 -10.89 17.29
N PHE A 204 21.48 -11.13 17.83
CA PHE A 204 22.00 -10.37 18.98
C PHE A 204 22.15 -8.88 18.65
N ALA A 205 22.69 -8.56 17.48
CA ALA A 205 22.84 -7.19 16.98
C ALA A 205 21.49 -6.47 16.83
N TYR A 206 20.46 -7.18 16.34
CA TYR A 206 19.12 -6.67 16.20
C TYR A 206 18.49 -6.32 17.55
N GLU A 207 18.49 -7.25 18.50
CA GLU A 207 17.94 -7.03 19.85
C GLU A 207 18.69 -5.93 20.62
N TYR A 208 20.02 -5.90 20.50
CA TYR A 208 20.85 -4.82 21.06
C TYR A 208 20.44 -3.48 20.46
N LYS A 209 20.39 -3.37 19.13
CA LYS A 209 20.02 -2.14 18.43
C LYS A 209 18.61 -1.68 18.77
N LEU A 210 17.62 -2.57 18.75
CA LEU A 210 16.23 -2.30 19.14
C LEU A 210 16.15 -1.71 20.55
N LYS A 211 16.89 -2.26 21.51
CA LYS A 211 16.95 -1.77 22.90
C LYS A 211 17.56 -0.37 23.02
N TRP A 212 18.62 -0.06 22.27
CA TRP A 212 19.28 1.25 22.31
C TRP A 212 18.53 2.32 21.52
N THR A 213 17.98 1.99 20.36
CA THR A 213 17.15 2.92 19.57
C THR A 213 15.88 3.32 20.32
N LYS A 214 15.22 2.40 21.03
CA LYS A 214 14.09 2.72 21.93
C LYS A 214 14.46 3.67 23.08
N ARG A 215 15.74 3.73 23.47
CA ARG A 215 16.29 4.67 24.46
C ARG A 215 16.82 5.97 23.83
N GLY A 216 16.78 6.08 22.51
CA GLY A 216 17.24 7.25 21.76
C GLY A 216 18.73 7.29 21.40
N TYR A 217 19.42 6.15 21.47
CA TYR A 217 20.83 6.03 21.09
C TYR A 217 20.99 5.33 19.74
N GLU A 218 22.02 5.74 18.99
CA GLU A 218 22.44 5.12 17.74
C GLU A 218 23.47 4.01 17.96
N THR A 219 23.66 3.14 16.96
CA THR A 219 24.59 2.00 17.02
C THR A 219 25.59 1.98 15.84
N PRO A 220 26.38 3.05 15.61
CA PRO A 220 27.14 3.25 14.37
C PRO A 220 28.10 2.10 14.01
N LEU A 221 28.68 1.41 15.01
CA LEU A 221 29.53 0.24 14.79
C LEU A 221 28.75 -0.96 14.22
N PHE A 222 27.57 -1.25 14.78
CA PHE A 222 26.69 -2.33 14.29
C PHE A 222 26.16 -2.00 12.89
N ASP A 223 25.80 -0.74 12.66
CA ASP A 223 25.26 -0.23 11.40
C ASP A 223 26.26 -0.35 10.25
N LYS A 224 27.56 -0.17 10.54
CA LYS A 224 28.65 -0.34 9.57
C LYS A 224 29.03 -1.80 9.34
N TYR A 225 29.25 -2.58 10.41
CA TYR A 225 29.89 -3.90 10.30
C TYR A 225 28.93 -5.08 10.21
N ILE A 226 27.67 -4.94 10.65
CA ILE A 226 26.70 -6.05 10.66
C ILE A 226 25.55 -5.79 9.69
N PHE A 227 24.95 -4.60 9.74
CA PHE A 227 23.78 -4.28 8.91
C PHE A 227 24.12 -3.88 7.47
N GLY A 228 25.39 -3.59 7.14
CA GLY A 228 25.83 -3.21 5.80
C GLY A 228 25.39 -4.15 4.68
N ALA A 229 25.35 -5.46 4.94
CA ALA A 229 24.88 -6.46 3.98
C ALA A 229 23.35 -6.44 3.74
N ALA A 230 22.57 -6.04 4.75
CA ALA A 230 21.12 -5.87 4.63
C ALA A 230 20.78 -4.59 3.83
N LYS A 231 21.54 -3.50 4.02
CA LYS A 231 21.36 -2.25 3.24
C LYS A 231 21.40 -2.48 1.72
N GLN A 232 22.23 -3.42 1.27
CA GLN A 232 22.37 -3.75 -0.16
C GLN A 232 21.10 -4.32 -0.80
N VAL A 233 20.11 -4.80 -0.02
CA VAL A 233 18.80 -5.23 -0.55
C VAL A 233 18.09 -4.11 -1.31
N LEU A 234 18.33 -2.84 -0.94
CA LEU A 234 17.83 -1.65 -1.67
C LEU A 234 18.99 -0.80 -2.23
N GLY A 235 20.07 -1.43 -2.70
CA GLY A 235 21.22 -0.72 -3.29
C GLY A 235 22.08 0.11 -2.32
N GLY A 236 21.82 0.05 -1.01
CA GLY A 236 22.73 0.57 0.02
C GLY A 236 22.75 2.09 0.25
N ARG A 237 22.06 2.90 -0.57
CA ARG A 237 21.96 4.37 -0.43
C ARG A 237 20.67 4.87 0.21
N VAL A 238 19.66 4.02 0.43
CA VAL A 238 18.37 4.45 1.01
C VAL A 238 18.59 5.08 2.38
N ARG A 239 18.03 6.28 2.57
CA ARG A 239 17.95 7.02 3.84
C ARG A 239 16.53 7.09 4.39
N LEU A 240 15.52 7.08 3.51
CA LEU A 240 14.13 7.35 3.85
C LEU A 240 13.17 6.42 3.11
N ILE A 241 12.18 5.89 3.84
CA ILE A 241 11.06 5.12 3.30
C ILE A 241 9.76 5.72 3.85
N LEU A 242 8.89 6.19 2.96
CA LEU A 242 7.55 6.68 3.32
C LEU A 242 6.53 5.55 3.16
N SER A 243 5.98 5.04 4.25
CA SER A 243 4.96 3.99 4.26
C SER A 243 3.55 4.57 4.30
N GLY A 244 2.66 4.11 3.42
CA GLY A 244 1.28 4.58 3.36
C GLY A 244 0.28 3.60 2.72
N GLY A 245 -0.98 4.01 2.63
CA GLY A 245 -2.05 3.28 1.94
C GLY A 245 -2.68 2.11 2.70
N ALA A 246 -1.98 1.48 3.66
CA ALA A 246 -2.50 0.44 4.55
C ALA A 246 -1.75 0.42 5.90
N PRO A 247 -2.27 -0.26 6.95
CA PRO A 247 -1.57 -0.40 8.23
C PRO A 247 -0.25 -1.17 8.11
N LEU A 248 0.81 -0.66 8.74
CA LEU A 248 2.11 -1.32 8.88
C LEU A 248 2.26 -1.88 10.29
N SER A 249 2.65 -3.16 10.41
CA SER A 249 2.88 -3.77 11.72
C SER A 249 4.07 -3.12 12.44
N PRO A 250 4.04 -3.02 13.78
CA PRO A 250 5.17 -2.53 14.56
C PRO A 250 6.46 -3.31 14.32
N ASP A 251 6.36 -4.61 14.10
CA ASP A 251 7.50 -5.49 13.89
C ASP A 251 8.14 -5.29 12.51
N THR A 252 7.35 -5.24 11.42
CA THR A 252 7.90 -4.90 10.09
C THR A 252 8.50 -3.50 10.08
N HIS A 253 7.86 -2.50 10.72
CA HIS A 253 8.40 -1.15 10.85
C HIS A 253 9.79 -1.17 11.52
N ASN A 254 9.90 -1.75 12.72
CA ASN A 254 11.16 -1.84 13.45
C ASN A 254 12.20 -2.63 12.64
N GLN A 255 11.82 -3.76 12.04
CA GLN A 255 12.75 -4.60 11.31
C GLN A 255 13.36 -3.89 10.09
N VAL A 256 12.55 -3.20 9.28
CA VAL A 256 13.04 -2.42 8.14
C VAL A 256 13.92 -1.24 8.61
N LYS A 257 13.43 -0.44 9.58
CA LYS A 257 14.14 0.71 10.16
C LYS A 257 15.53 0.33 10.69
N LEU A 258 15.61 -0.72 11.50
CA LEU A 258 16.85 -1.12 12.17
C LEU A 258 17.81 -1.88 11.25
N CYS A 259 17.31 -2.82 10.44
CA CYS A 259 18.16 -3.67 9.60
C CYS A 259 18.72 -2.94 8.38
N LEU A 260 17.97 -2.01 7.77
CA LEU A 260 18.49 -1.16 6.70
C LEU A 260 19.19 0.10 7.24
N CYS A 261 18.97 0.43 8.52
CA CYS A 261 19.43 1.68 9.16
C CYS A 261 18.91 2.91 8.41
N VAL A 262 17.60 2.96 8.19
CA VAL A 262 16.90 4.01 7.43
C VAL A 262 15.78 4.61 8.27
N THR A 263 15.40 5.85 7.98
CA THR A 263 14.17 6.42 8.53
C THR A 263 12.98 5.76 7.83
N VAL A 264 12.09 5.14 8.61
CA VAL A 264 10.77 4.69 8.15
C VAL A 264 9.74 5.65 8.74
N THR A 265 9.05 6.38 7.88
CA THR A 265 8.01 7.35 8.24
C THR A 265 6.67 6.77 7.81
N GLN A 266 5.68 6.72 8.70
CA GLN A 266 4.31 6.42 8.31
C GLN A 266 3.55 7.70 8.00
N GLY A 267 2.69 7.66 6.97
CA GLY A 267 1.72 8.70 6.68
C GLY A 267 0.32 8.11 6.51
N TYR A 268 -0.69 8.91 6.84
CA TYR A 268 -2.09 8.57 6.59
C TYR A 268 -2.82 9.70 5.86
N GLY A 269 -3.66 9.29 4.93
CA GLY A 269 -4.52 10.12 4.10
C GLY A 269 -5.26 9.25 3.10
N LEU A 270 -6.28 9.82 2.45
CA LEU A 270 -7.12 9.17 1.47
C LEU A 270 -7.03 9.89 0.12
N THR A 271 -7.63 9.34 -0.93
CA THR A 271 -7.78 10.07 -2.20
C THR A 271 -8.61 11.32 -1.98
N GLU A 272 -9.69 11.21 -1.20
CA GLU A 272 -10.59 12.29 -0.77
C GLU A 272 -9.91 13.39 0.06
N THR A 273 -8.72 13.13 0.61
CA THR A 273 -7.89 14.10 1.34
C THR A 273 -6.50 14.25 0.71
N SER A 274 -6.39 14.06 -0.60
CA SER A 274 -5.19 14.33 -1.39
C SER A 274 -3.91 13.68 -0.84
N SER A 275 -4.00 12.39 -0.49
CA SER A 275 -2.94 11.54 0.07
C SER A 275 -2.42 11.82 1.48
N CYS A 276 -2.58 13.01 2.05
CA CYS A 276 -1.84 13.38 3.26
C CYS A 276 -2.68 14.17 4.24
N ALA A 277 -2.90 13.60 5.41
CA ALA A 277 -3.50 14.27 6.57
C ALA A 277 -2.57 14.20 7.80
N THR A 278 -1.86 13.09 7.99
CA THR A 278 -0.84 12.95 9.05
C THR A 278 0.47 12.42 8.49
N VAL A 279 1.58 12.83 9.10
CA VAL A 279 2.92 12.29 8.84
C VAL A 279 3.65 12.11 10.18
N MET A 280 4.30 10.96 10.34
CA MET A 280 5.16 10.64 11.47
C MET A 280 6.48 11.42 11.40
N ASP A 281 6.82 12.10 12.50
CA ASP A 281 8.07 12.85 12.63
C ASP A 281 9.29 11.92 12.43
N MET A 282 10.35 12.43 11.79
CA MET A 282 11.55 11.64 11.47
C MET A 282 12.29 11.12 12.72
N HIS A 283 12.14 11.79 13.86
CA HIS A 283 12.73 11.41 15.14
C HIS A 283 11.77 10.60 16.03
N ASP A 284 10.53 10.34 15.58
CA ASP A 284 9.60 9.46 16.29
C ASP A 284 10.17 8.01 16.33
N ARG A 285 10.08 7.43 17.53
CA ARG A 285 10.58 6.10 17.90
C ARG A 285 9.43 5.13 18.23
N THR A 286 8.20 5.62 18.22
CA THR A 286 7.00 4.80 18.34
C THR A 286 6.72 4.05 17.03
N THR A 287 5.80 3.10 17.07
CA THR A 287 5.41 2.26 15.92
C THR A 287 3.92 1.95 16.01
N GLY A 288 3.29 1.63 14.88
CA GLY A 288 1.82 1.47 14.81
C GLY A 288 1.03 2.79 14.89
N ARG A 289 1.69 3.94 14.77
CA ARG A 289 1.09 5.28 14.68
C ARG A 289 1.37 5.91 13.31
N VAL A 290 0.57 6.91 12.94
CA VAL A 290 0.66 7.62 11.64
C VAL A 290 1.12 9.08 11.77
N GLY A 291 1.49 9.50 12.99
CA GLY A 291 2.02 10.83 13.26
C GLY A 291 0.96 11.87 13.59
N ALA A 292 1.38 13.14 13.63
CA ALA A 292 0.53 14.28 13.93
C ALA A 292 -0.14 14.84 12.65
N PRO A 293 -1.20 15.65 12.76
CA PRO A 293 -1.76 16.40 11.63
C PRO A 293 -0.70 17.23 10.91
N THR A 294 -0.80 17.30 9.58
CA THR A 294 0.06 18.18 8.78
C THR A 294 -0.38 19.63 8.84
N THR A 295 0.53 20.54 8.46
CA THR A 295 0.38 22.00 8.47
C THR A 295 -0.79 22.57 7.64
N VAL A 296 -1.46 21.74 6.85
CA VAL A 296 -2.52 22.13 5.90
C VAL A 296 -3.90 21.55 6.23
N CYS A 297 -4.02 20.83 7.35
CA CYS A 297 -5.27 20.18 7.74
C CYS A 297 -5.54 20.22 9.24
N ASP A 298 -6.82 20.18 9.59
CA ASP A 298 -7.31 19.95 10.94
C ASP A 298 -7.88 18.53 11.01
N ILE A 299 -7.77 17.90 12.18
CA ILE A 299 -8.35 16.58 12.43
C ILE A 299 -9.12 16.61 13.74
N ARG A 300 -10.34 16.06 13.72
CA ARG A 300 -11.16 15.82 14.91
C ARG A 300 -11.64 14.36 14.96
N LEU A 301 -12.11 13.95 16.13
CA LEU A 301 -12.81 12.68 16.31
C LEU A 301 -14.31 12.92 16.50
N GLU A 302 -15.15 12.17 15.80
CA GLU A 302 -16.60 12.07 16.05
C GLU A 302 -16.90 10.71 16.71
N SER A 303 -17.64 10.67 17.83
CA SER A 303 -17.97 9.41 18.52
C SER A 303 -18.75 8.46 17.60
N TRP A 304 -18.41 7.18 17.62
CA TRP A 304 -19.21 6.11 17.03
C TRP A 304 -19.88 5.29 18.14
N GLU A 305 -21.05 5.75 18.56
CA GLU A 305 -21.76 5.29 19.75
C GLU A 305 -22.21 3.83 19.65
N GLU A 306 -22.65 3.38 18.46
CA GLU A 306 -23.14 2.01 18.20
C GLU A 306 -22.05 0.94 18.40
N ALA A 307 -20.79 1.32 18.21
CA ALA A 307 -19.63 0.45 18.40
C ALA A 307 -18.80 0.80 19.66
N GLY A 308 -19.23 1.79 20.45
CA GLY A 308 -18.58 2.16 21.71
C GLY A 308 -17.20 2.80 21.56
N TYR A 309 -16.91 3.47 20.43
CA TYR A 309 -15.70 4.30 20.28
C TYR A 309 -16.06 5.75 20.57
N ARG A 310 -15.60 6.29 21.70
CA ARG A 310 -16.03 7.59 22.21
C ARG A 310 -14.86 8.55 22.41
N VAL A 311 -15.10 9.83 22.16
CA VAL A 311 -14.13 10.91 22.41
C VAL A 311 -13.80 11.11 23.90
N LYS A 312 -14.52 10.41 24.79
CA LYS A 312 -14.31 10.37 26.25
C LYS A 312 -13.62 9.08 26.73
N ASP A 313 -13.20 8.21 25.82
CA ASP A 313 -12.50 6.98 26.18
C ASP A 313 -11.11 7.27 26.78
N HIS A 314 -10.68 6.37 27.68
CA HIS A 314 -9.37 6.41 28.32
C HIS A 314 -8.61 5.10 28.06
N PRO A 315 -7.27 5.13 27.92
CA PRO A 315 -6.37 6.28 28.10
C PRO A 315 -6.34 7.26 26.91
N HIS A 316 -6.98 6.93 25.79
CA HIS A 316 -6.95 7.71 24.56
C HIS A 316 -8.38 7.90 24.03
N PRO A 317 -8.80 9.13 23.68
CA PRO A 317 -10.04 9.39 22.95
C PRO A 317 -10.09 8.60 21.63
N ARG A 318 -11.26 8.03 21.31
CA ARG A 318 -11.48 7.23 20.09
C ARG A 318 -12.69 7.72 19.31
N GLY A 319 -12.69 7.52 17.99
CA GLY A 319 -13.84 7.89 17.17
C GLY A 319 -13.54 7.80 15.67
N GLU A 320 -14.49 8.20 14.84
CA GLU A 320 -14.26 8.45 13.43
C GLU A 320 -13.33 9.64 13.25
N ILE A 321 -12.30 9.47 12.43
CA ILE A 321 -11.42 10.55 12.02
C ILE A 321 -12.17 11.40 11.00
N VAL A 322 -12.29 12.70 11.28
CA VAL A 322 -12.88 13.69 10.38
C VAL A 322 -11.82 14.74 10.08
N ILE A 323 -11.56 14.96 8.80
CA ILE A 323 -10.43 15.76 8.30
C ILE A 323 -10.98 16.99 7.61
N GLY A 324 -10.43 18.17 7.93
CA GLY A 324 -10.81 19.44 7.32
C GLY A 324 -9.61 20.20 6.76
N GLY A 325 -9.82 21.02 5.73
CA GLY A 325 -8.80 21.92 5.17
C GLY A 325 -8.57 21.77 3.68
N ASP A 326 -7.54 22.46 3.19
CA ASP A 326 -7.33 22.68 1.75
C ASP A 326 -6.88 21.43 0.98
N ILE A 327 -6.59 20.33 1.68
CA ILE A 327 -6.36 19.00 1.10
C ILE A 327 -7.65 18.22 0.78
N VAL A 328 -8.80 18.64 1.33
CA VAL A 328 -10.07 17.94 1.17
C VAL A 328 -10.63 18.20 -0.25
N SER A 329 -10.94 17.12 -0.96
CA SER A 329 -11.41 17.17 -2.35
C SER A 329 -12.76 17.86 -2.48
N ALA A 330 -13.07 18.42 -3.65
CA ALA A 330 -14.37 19.03 -3.93
C ALA A 330 -15.56 18.05 -3.90
N GLY A 331 -15.28 16.73 -3.85
CA GLY A 331 -16.29 15.67 -3.78
C GLY A 331 -16.11 14.62 -4.87
N TYR A 332 -17.21 13.96 -5.23
CA TYR A 332 -17.22 12.87 -6.21
C TYR A 332 -17.85 13.28 -7.55
N TYR A 333 -17.15 13.00 -8.65
CA TYR A 333 -17.59 13.26 -10.02
C TYR A 333 -18.95 12.59 -10.31
N LYS A 334 -19.95 13.41 -10.64
CA LYS A 334 -21.34 13.00 -10.94
C LYS A 334 -22.04 12.19 -9.83
N LEU A 335 -21.60 12.29 -8.58
CA LEU A 335 -22.21 11.62 -7.42
C LEU A 335 -22.54 12.64 -6.31
N PRO A 336 -23.51 13.56 -6.54
CA PRO A 336 -23.80 14.66 -5.62
C PRO A 336 -24.33 14.18 -4.27
N ASP A 337 -25.16 13.14 -4.22
CA ASP A 337 -25.74 12.67 -2.96
C ASP A 337 -24.69 12.00 -2.08
N LYS A 338 -23.82 11.17 -2.68
CA LYS A 338 -22.68 10.59 -1.94
C LYS A 338 -21.66 11.65 -1.51
N THR A 339 -21.56 12.76 -2.27
CA THR A 339 -20.75 13.91 -1.87
C THR A 339 -21.33 14.60 -0.62
N LYS A 340 -22.65 14.81 -0.54
CA LYS A 340 -23.30 15.40 0.64
C LYS A 340 -23.27 14.50 1.89
N GLU A 341 -23.19 13.18 1.71
CA GLU A 341 -23.06 12.22 2.81
C GLU A 341 -21.65 12.25 3.42
N ASP A 342 -20.63 12.17 2.56
CA ASP A 342 -19.23 11.99 2.97
C ASP A 342 -18.52 13.35 3.25
N PHE A 343 -18.96 14.45 2.63
CA PHE A 343 -18.37 15.80 2.77
C PHE A 343 -19.37 16.84 3.26
N PHE A 344 -18.89 17.81 4.04
CA PHE A 344 -19.68 18.94 4.53
C PHE A 344 -18.82 20.21 4.66
N GLN A 345 -19.47 21.36 4.89
CA GLN A 345 -18.80 22.62 5.21
C GLN A 345 -19.19 23.08 6.61
N GLU A 346 -18.23 23.62 7.34
CA GLU A 346 -18.37 24.14 8.70
C GLU A 346 -17.35 25.27 8.86
N ASP A 347 -17.77 26.44 9.36
CA ASP A 347 -16.94 27.64 9.54
C ASP A 347 -16.10 28.05 8.31
N GLY A 348 -16.68 27.92 7.12
CA GLY A 348 -16.03 28.24 5.83
C GLY A 348 -14.97 27.23 5.38
N ARG A 349 -14.76 26.14 6.14
CA ARG A 349 -13.82 25.07 5.85
C ARG A 349 -14.56 23.83 5.33
N GLN A 350 -13.97 23.13 4.36
CA GLN A 350 -14.50 21.86 3.89
C GLN A 350 -13.95 20.71 4.74
N TRP A 351 -14.84 19.79 5.12
CA TRP A 351 -14.58 18.63 5.96
C TRP A 351 -15.04 17.33 5.27
N PHE A 352 -14.39 16.22 5.64
CA PHE A 352 -14.64 14.88 5.10
C PHE A 352 -14.66 13.84 6.22
N ARG A 353 -15.73 13.03 6.25
CA ARG A 353 -15.84 11.86 7.13
C ARG A 353 -15.13 10.68 6.50
N THR A 354 -14.03 10.24 7.12
CA THR A 354 -13.13 9.26 6.49
C THR A 354 -13.70 7.84 6.41
N GLY A 355 -14.67 7.50 7.28
CA GLY A 355 -15.06 6.12 7.52
C GLY A 355 -13.98 5.29 8.22
N ASP A 356 -12.88 5.89 8.68
CA ASP A 356 -11.78 5.26 9.41
C ASP A 356 -11.84 5.67 10.90
N ILE A 357 -11.70 4.69 11.80
CA ILE A 357 -11.69 4.87 13.24
C ILE A 357 -10.25 5.03 13.72
N GLY A 358 -9.99 5.98 14.61
CA GLY A 358 -8.69 6.22 15.21
C GLY A 358 -8.74 6.56 16.68
N GLU A 359 -7.55 6.64 17.29
CA GLU A 359 -7.30 7.18 18.63
C GLU A 359 -6.26 8.30 18.58
N ILE A 360 -6.43 9.33 19.42
CA ILE A 360 -5.48 10.43 19.57
C ILE A 360 -4.68 10.21 20.86
N HIS A 361 -3.35 10.23 20.75
CA HIS A 361 -2.45 10.14 21.90
C HIS A 361 -2.14 11.52 22.50
N ALA A 362 -1.60 11.54 23.72
CA ALA A 362 -1.32 12.76 24.47
C ALA A 362 -0.24 13.69 23.85
N ASP A 363 0.53 13.18 22.89
CA ASP A 363 1.52 13.90 22.08
C ASP A 363 0.93 14.49 20.79
N GLY A 364 -0.39 14.36 20.57
CA GLY A 364 -1.07 14.77 19.35
C GLY A 364 -0.92 13.80 18.18
N SER A 365 -0.17 12.70 18.33
CA SER A 365 -0.06 11.68 17.30
C SER A 365 -1.33 10.82 17.22
N ILE A 366 -1.68 10.43 15.99
CA ILE A 366 -2.86 9.63 15.68
C ILE A 366 -2.44 8.18 15.44
N LYS A 367 -3.29 7.26 15.88
CA LYS A 367 -3.21 5.83 15.55
C LYS A 367 -4.52 5.38 14.95
N ILE A 368 -4.44 4.78 13.76
CA ILE A 368 -5.60 4.18 13.09
C ILE A 368 -5.92 2.85 13.77
N ILE A 369 -7.20 2.61 14.07
CA ILE A 369 -7.69 1.35 14.65
C ILE A 369 -8.08 0.39 13.53
N ASP A 370 -9.07 0.78 12.70
CA ASP A 370 -9.41 0.17 11.42
C ASP A 370 -10.48 1.03 10.73
N ARG A 371 -10.98 0.59 9.57
CA ARG A 371 -12.12 1.19 8.89
C ARG A 371 -13.43 0.77 9.58
N LYS A 372 -14.43 1.65 9.71
CA LYS A 372 -15.75 1.34 10.31
C LYS A 372 -16.38 0.04 9.77
N LYS A 373 -16.24 -0.18 8.47
CA LYS A 373 -16.75 -1.35 7.73
C LYS A 373 -15.91 -2.63 7.89
N ASP A 374 -14.65 -2.50 8.28
CA ASP A 374 -13.68 -3.58 8.44
C ASP A 374 -13.59 -4.01 9.93
N LEU A 375 -14.23 -3.25 10.83
CA LEU A 375 -14.50 -3.63 12.23
C LEU A 375 -15.71 -4.56 12.30
N VAL A 376 -15.45 -5.87 12.46
CA VAL A 376 -16.50 -6.88 12.60
C VAL A 376 -16.77 -7.17 14.07
N LYS A 377 -18.03 -7.00 14.49
CA LYS A 377 -18.51 -7.45 15.80
C LYS A 377 -18.76 -8.96 15.74
N LEU A 378 -18.04 -9.74 16.54
CA LEU A 378 -18.27 -11.19 16.68
C LEU A 378 -19.47 -11.47 17.61
N GLN A 379 -19.91 -12.74 17.64
CA GLN A 379 -21.09 -13.18 18.39
C GLN A 379 -21.05 -12.82 19.90
N LEU A 380 -19.85 -12.83 20.49
CA LEU A 380 -19.63 -12.52 21.90
C LEU A 380 -19.57 -11.01 22.20
N GLY A 381 -19.62 -10.17 21.14
CA GLY A 381 -19.77 -8.72 21.22
C GLY A 381 -18.48 -7.92 21.04
N GLU A 382 -17.32 -8.55 20.99
CA GLU A 382 -16.05 -7.90 20.69
C GLU A 382 -15.95 -7.49 19.22
N TYR A 383 -15.36 -6.32 18.97
CA TYR A 383 -15.02 -5.85 17.63
C TYR A 383 -13.59 -6.28 17.26
N VAL A 384 -13.44 -6.98 16.13
CA VAL A 384 -12.14 -7.33 15.55
C VAL A 384 -11.78 -6.33 14.46
N SER A 385 -10.57 -5.76 14.57
CA SER A 385 -9.89 -5.03 13.48
C SER A 385 -9.25 -6.05 12.54
N LEU A 386 -9.92 -6.36 11.43
CA LEU A 386 -9.42 -7.31 10.44
C LEU A 386 -8.09 -6.83 9.84
N GLY A 387 -7.95 -5.53 9.59
CA GLY A 387 -6.74 -4.93 9.03
C GLY A 387 -5.53 -5.03 9.96
N LYS A 388 -5.73 -4.88 11.28
CA LYS A 388 -4.69 -5.13 12.28
C LYS A 388 -4.24 -6.59 12.24
N VAL A 389 -5.18 -7.53 12.36
CA VAL A 389 -4.87 -8.97 12.38
C VAL A 389 -4.12 -9.38 11.11
N GLU A 390 -4.55 -8.88 9.94
CA GLU A 390 -3.85 -9.11 8.67
C GLU A 390 -2.42 -8.56 8.68
N SER A 391 -2.19 -7.34 9.18
CA SER A 391 -0.86 -6.74 9.24
C SER A 391 0.09 -7.49 10.18
N GLU A 392 -0.41 -7.98 11.32
CA GLU A 392 0.38 -8.76 12.28
C GLU A 392 0.69 -10.16 11.72
N LEU A 393 -0.31 -10.88 11.17
CA LEU A 393 -0.10 -12.23 10.65
C LEU A 393 0.76 -12.28 9.38
N LYS A 394 0.86 -11.19 8.60
CA LYS A 394 1.79 -11.08 7.44
C LYS A 394 3.26 -11.18 7.81
N THR A 395 3.61 -10.95 9.07
CA THR A 395 4.98 -11.14 9.59
C THR A 395 5.37 -12.62 9.68
N CYS A 396 4.40 -13.55 9.64
CA CYS A 396 4.65 -14.99 9.60
C CYS A 396 5.37 -15.37 8.28
N PRO A 397 6.49 -16.14 8.30
CA PRO A 397 7.27 -16.44 7.10
C PRO A 397 6.48 -17.14 5.99
N VAL A 398 5.55 -18.04 6.34
CA VAL A 398 4.74 -18.79 5.37
C VAL A 398 3.66 -17.94 4.70
N VAL A 399 3.34 -16.74 5.19
CA VAL A 399 2.28 -15.89 4.61
C VAL A 399 2.89 -14.95 3.56
N GLU A 400 2.54 -15.10 2.28
CA GLU A 400 2.83 -14.07 1.27
C GLU A 400 1.75 -12.98 1.30
N ASN A 401 0.47 -13.38 1.38
CA ASN A 401 -0.65 -12.49 1.61
C ASN A 401 -1.76 -13.21 2.40
N ILE A 402 -2.64 -12.47 3.05
CA ILE A 402 -3.71 -13.03 3.90
C ILE A 402 -4.93 -12.12 3.83
N CYS A 403 -6.12 -12.72 3.81
CA CYS A 403 -7.39 -12.04 4.02
C CYS A 403 -8.10 -12.72 5.20
N VAL A 404 -8.30 -11.99 6.29
CA VAL A 404 -9.04 -12.45 7.46
C VAL A 404 -10.52 -12.09 7.26
N TYR A 405 -11.41 -13.00 7.64
CA TYR A 405 -12.84 -12.83 7.60
C TYR A 405 -13.42 -13.11 8.99
N GLY A 406 -14.41 -12.31 9.39
CA GLY A 406 -15.19 -12.51 10.61
C GLY A 406 -16.66 -12.53 10.25
N ASP A 407 -17.43 -13.40 10.89
CA ASP A 407 -18.89 -13.46 10.81
C ASP A 407 -19.50 -13.06 12.15
N ALA A 408 -20.52 -12.21 12.14
CA ALA A 408 -21.15 -11.72 13.37
C ALA A 408 -21.89 -12.81 14.17
N ASN A 409 -22.17 -13.96 13.56
CA ASN A 409 -22.80 -15.12 14.18
C ASN A 409 -21.77 -16.15 14.68
N LYS A 410 -20.47 -15.83 14.63
CA LYS A 410 -19.38 -16.73 15.00
C LYS A 410 -18.52 -16.11 16.10
N ALA A 411 -17.87 -16.97 16.90
CA ALA A 411 -17.03 -16.57 18.03
C ALA A 411 -15.53 -16.42 17.67
N TYR A 412 -15.16 -16.63 16.41
CA TYR A 412 -13.76 -16.60 15.93
C TYR A 412 -13.68 -16.16 14.46
N THR A 413 -12.51 -15.68 14.03
CA THR A 413 -12.22 -15.33 12.63
C THR A 413 -11.67 -16.52 11.84
N VAL A 414 -11.73 -16.46 10.51
CA VAL A 414 -11.10 -17.44 9.61
C VAL A 414 -10.19 -16.72 8.63
N ALA A 415 -9.20 -17.40 8.05
CA ALA A 415 -8.24 -16.76 7.15
C ALA A 415 -8.02 -17.50 5.82
N LEU A 416 -8.04 -16.73 4.74
CA LEU A 416 -7.58 -17.14 3.42
C LEU A 416 -6.11 -16.71 3.30
N VAL A 417 -5.20 -17.66 3.06
CA VAL A 417 -3.75 -17.42 3.08
C VAL A 417 -3.16 -17.76 1.72
N VAL A 418 -2.57 -16.78 1.04
CA VAL A 418 -1.66 -17.03 -0.08
C VAL A 418 -0.30 -17.35 0.54
N PRO A 419 0.21 -18.59 0.41
CA PRO A 419 1.45 -18.96 1.08
C PRO A 419 2.67 -18.51 0.29
N ASN A 420 3.77 -18.23 1.00
CA ASN A 420 5.08 -18.13 0.39
C ASN A 420 5.56 -19.54 0.05
N GLN A 421 5.76 -19.82 -1.24
CA GLN A 421 6.04 -21.17 -1.74
C GLN A 421 7.24 -21.84 -1.05
N HIS A 422 8.35 -21.12 -0.85
CA HIS A 422 9.56 -21.67 -0.26
C HIS A 422 9.34 -22.17 1.18
N TYR A 423 8.64 -21.36 1.98
CA TYR A 423 8.30 -21.72 3.37
C TYR A 423 7.23 -22.81 3.46
N LEU A 424 6.30 -22.87 2.49
CA LEU A 424 5.33 -23.95 2.42
C LEU A 424 5.99 -25.30 2.09
N GLU A 425 6.97 -25.30 1.16
CA GLU A 425 7.79 -26.47 0.83
C GLU A 425 8.64 -26.94 2.02
N GLU A 426 9.17 -26.01 2.84
CA GLU A 426 9.89 -26.33 4.09
C GLU A 426 8.97 -27.03 5.11
N ILE A 427 7.75 -26.49 5.34
CA ILE A 427 6.74 -27.11 6.21
C ILE A 427 6.32 -28.49 5.68
N ALA A 428 6.08 -28.62 4.38
CA ALA A 428 5.71 -29.88 3.75
C ALA A 428 6.81 -30.94 3.91
N SER A 429 8.08 -30.57 3.70
CA SER A 429 9.23 -31.45 3.90
C SER A 429 9.36 -31.91 5.36
N ASN A 430 9.12 -31.02 6.34
CA ASN A 430 9.13 -31.37 7.77
C ASN A 430 8.01 -32.35 8.16
N LEU A 431 6.92 -32.40 7.38
CA LEU A 431 5.82 -33.36 7.53
C LEU A 431 6.01 -34.63 6.67
N GLY A 432 7.13 -34.77 5.96
CA GLY A 432 7.39 -35.89 5.04
C GLY A 432 6.58 -35.86 3.73
N ILE A 433 6.01 -34.71 3.38
CA ILE A 433 5.21 -34.50 2.17
C ILE A 433 6.08 -33.81 1.13
N THR A 434 6.65 -34.58 0.20
CA THR A 434 7.58 -34.09 -0.82
C THR A 434 7.08 -34.35 -2.25
N GLY A 435 7.57 -33.59 -3.23
CA GLY A 435 7.32 -33.82 -4.65
C GLY A 435 5.91 -33.46 -5.16
N LYS A 436 5.11 -32.73 -4.36
CA LYS A 436 3.76 -32.28 -4.72
C LYS A 436 3.74 -30.89 -5.35
N SER A 437 2.73 -30.59 -6.16
CA SER A 437 2.51 -29.24 -6.71
C SER A 437 2.03 -28.26 -5.63
N LEU A 438 2.12 -26.95 -5.90
CA LEU A 438 1.65 -25.92 -4.96
C LEU A 438 0.15 -26.08 -4.66
N GLU A 439 -0.66 -26.43 -5.66
CA GLU A 439 -2.10 -26.66 -5.57
C GLU A 439 -2.41 -27.87 -4.68
N GLU A 440 -1.66 -28.96 -4.82
CA GLU A 440 -1.78 -30.15 -3.98
C GLU A 440 -1.35 -29.88 -2.53
N LEU A 441 -0.29 -29.10 -2.31
CA LEU A 441 0.14 -28.66 -0.98
C LEU A 441 -0.93 -27.77 -0.33
N CYS A 442 -1.47 -26.80 -1.07
CA CYS A 442 -2.54 -25.91 -0.62
C CYS A 442 -3.89 -26.63 -0.39
N SER A 443 -4.05 -27.85 -0.87
CA SER A 443 -5.26 -28.66 -0.70
C SER A 443 -5.13 -29.73 0.37
N ASN A 444 -3.96 -29.88 1.00
CA ASN A 444 -3.70 -30.92 1.99
C ASN A 444 -4.11 -30.48 3.41
N PRO A 445 -5.07 -31.16 4.08
CA PRO A 445 -5.52 -30.80 5.42
C PRO A 445 -4.42 -30.84 6.50
N GLN A 446 -3.39 -31.68 6.35
CA GLN A 446 -2.26 -31.71 7.28
C GLN A 446 -1.42 -30.43 7.19
N ILE A 447 -1.29 -29.86 5.99
CA ILE A 447 -0.56 -28.62 5.74
C ILE A 447 -1.43 -27.41 6.14
N GLU A 448 -2.74 -27.42 5.85
CA GLU A 448 -3.68 -26.41 6.37
C GLU A 448 -3.59 -26.32 7.91
N LYS A 449 -3.55 -27.47 8.60
CA LYS A 449 -3.40 -27.55 10.06
C LYS A 449 -2.04 -27.05 10.56
N ALA A 450 -0.94 -27.37 9.87
CA ALA A 450 0.40 -26.91 10.24
C ALA A 450 0.55 -25.40 10.07
N VAL A 451 0.03 -24.83 8.97
CA VAL A 451 0.03 -23.37 8.74
C VAL A 451 -0.87 -22.66 9.76
N LEU A 452 -2.02 -23.23 10.13
CA LEU A 452 -2.84 -22.71 11.24
C LEU A 452 -2.05 -22.64 12.55
N GLN A 453 -1.26 -23.66 12.88
CA GLN A 453 -0.44 -23.67 14.10
C GLN A 453 0.63 -22.56 14.07
N GLU A 454 1.36 -22.40 12.95
CA GLU A 454 2.33 -21.30 12.76
C GLU A 454 1.67 -19.92 12.92
N LEU A 455 0.46 -19.74 12.39
CA LEU A 455 -0.32 -18.50 12.53
C LEU A 455 -0.78 -18.26 13.97
N VAL A 456 -1.22 -19.29 14.68
CA VAL A 456 -1.60 -19.20 16.11
C VAL A 456 -0.38 -18.84 16.97
N GLU A 457 0.81 -19.35 16.64
CA GLU A 457 2.04 -18.98 17.33
C GLU A 457 2.50 -17.57 17.00
N GLN A 458 2.38 -17.13 15.74
CA GLN A 458 2.67 -15.75 15.36
C GLN A 458 1.69 -14.77 16.01
N ALA A 459 0.40 -15.08 16.03
CA ALA A 459 -0.63 -14.28 16.69
C ALA A 459 -0.32 -14.03 18.17
N LYS A 460 0.15 -15.06 18.88
CA LYS A 460 0.59 -14.97 20.29
C LYS A 460 1.82 -14.08 20.45
N LYS A 461 2.81 -14.17 19.55
CA LYS A 461 4.00 -13.28 19.54
C LYS A 461 3.60 -11.82 19.33
N CYS A 462 2.70 -11.55 18.38
CA CYS A 462 2.09 -10.24 18.10
C CYS A 462 1.07 -9.78 19.17
N LYS A 463 0.84 -10.56 20.23
CA LYS A 463 -0.10 -10.26 21.34
C LYS A 463 -1.55 -10.00 20.89
N LEU A 464 -1.98 -10.66 19.81
CA LEU A 464 -3.38 -10.68 19.41
C LEU A 464 -4.23 -11.36 20.48
N GLN A 465 -5.44 -10.83 20.69
CA GLN A 465 -6.41 -11.40 21.64
C GLN A 465 -6.98 -12.70 21.09
N ARG A 466 -7.46 -13.60 21.96
CA ARG A 466 -7.94 -14.93 21.57
C ARG A 466 -9.00 -14.90 20.45
N PHE A 467 -9.90 -13.92 20.49
CA PHE A 467 -10.98 -13.75 19.49
C PHE A 467 -10.50 -13.13 18.17
N GLU A 468 -9.30 -12.53 18.14
CA GLU A 468 -8.65 -12.02 16.92
C GLU A 468 -7.91 -13.12 16.14
N ILE A 469 -7.54 -14.23 16.79
CA ILE A 469 -6.77 -15.32 16.18
C ILE A 469 -7.68 -16.18 15.28
N PRO A 470 -7.29 -16.43 14.01
CA PRO A 470 -8.06 -17.32 13.14
C PRO A 470 -8.21 -18.73 13.73
N GLY A 471 -9.44 -19.24 13.78
CA GLY A 471 -9.76 -20.60 14.22
C GLY A 471 -9.56 -21.67 13.14
N ALA A 472 -9.62 -21.27 11.87
CA ALA A 472 -9.39 -22.13 10.71
C ALA A 472 -8.76 -21.33 9.56
N VAL A 473 -8.03 -22.01 8.67
CA VAL A 473 -7.45 -21.40 7.47
C VAL A 473 -7.70 -22.23 6.21
N LYS A 474 -7.70 -21.54 5.06
CA LYS A 474 -7.61 -22.12 3.72
C LYS A 474 -6.39 -21.58 3.02
N LEU A 475 -5.59 -22.47 2.43
CA LEU A 475 -4.45 -22.09 1.59
C LEU A 475 -4.89 -21.86 0.14
N CYS A 476 -4.49 -20.72 -0.42
CA CYS A 476 -4.79 -20.27 -1.77
C CYS A 476 -3.52 -20.40 -2.63
N ALA A 477 -3.50 -21.36 -3.57
CA ALA A 477 -2.36 -21.53 -4.48
C ALA A 477 -2.19 -20.37 -5.47
N GLU A 478 -3.29 -19.71 -5.83
CA GLU A 478 -3.30 -18.55 -6.73
C GLU A 478 -2.72 -17.30 -6.03
N GLN A 479 -1.70 -16.68 -6.63
CA GLN A 479 -1.23 -15.37 -6.17
C GLN A 479 -2.21 -14.27 -6.56
N TRP A 480 -2.72 -13.53 -5.57
CA TRP A 480 -3.66 -12.42 -5.80
C TRP A 480 -2.98 -11.23 -6.50
N SER A 481 -3.37 -10.97 -7.75
CA SER A 481 -2.89 -9.84 -8.55
C SER A 481 -3.97 -8.75 -8.74
N PRO A 482 -3.58 -7.53 -9.16
CA PRO A 482 -4.53 -6.49 -9.54
C PRO A 482 -5.45 -6.92 -10.70
N ASP A 483 -4.92 -7.69 -11.64
CA ASP A 483 -5.60 -8.16 -12.85
C ASP A 483 -6.74 -9.15 -12.53
N MET A 484 -6.57 -9.96 -11.47
CA MET A 484 -7.63 -10.83 -10.94
C MET A 484 -8.73 -10.05 -10.20
N GLY A 485 -8.57 -8.74 -10.00
CA GLY A 485 -9.50 -7.91 -9.24
C GLY A 485 -9.51 -8.17 -7.72
N LEU A 486 -8.59 -8.99 -7.19
CA LEU A 486 -8.51 -9.38 -5.77
C LEU A 486 -7.72 -8.38 -4.91
N VAL A 487 -6.81 -7.63 -5.53
CA VAL A 487 -6.15 -6.48 -4.93
C VAL A 487 -6.32 -5.21 -5.79
N THR A 488 -6.02 -4.05 -5.22
CA THR A 488 -5.86 -2.80 -5.97
C THR A 488 -4.51 -2.80 -6.72
N ALA A 489 -4.31 -1.84 -7.62
CA ALA A 489 -3.02 -1.66 -8.30
C ALA A 489 -1.86 -1.35 -7.33
N ALA A 490 -2.16 -0.84 -6.13
CA ALA A 490 -1.22 -0.67 -5.01
C ALA A 490 -1.21 -1.88 -4.04
N PHE A 491 -1.62 -3.07 -4.51
CA PHE A 491 -1.64 -4.34 -3.77
C PHE A 491 -2.44 -4.36 -2.45
N LYS A 492 -3.38 -3.42 -2.25
CA LYS A 492 -4.33 -3.43 -1.12
C LYS A 492 -5.45 -4.43 -1.35
N LEU A 493 -5.83 -5.20 -0.34
CA LEU A 493 -6.89 -6.22 -0.43
C LEU A 493 -8.25 -5.60 -0.81
N LYS A 494 -8.95 -6.22 -1.76
CA LYS A 494 -10.36 -5.94 -2.07
C LYS A 494 -11.23 -6.99 -1.37
N ARG A 495 -11.39 -6.85 -0.04
CA ARG A 495 -12.03 -7.84 0.87
C ARG A 495 -13.29 -8.49 0.30
N LYS A 496 -14.23 -7.69 -0.24
CA LYS A 496 -15.49 -8.18 -0.84
C LYS A 496 -15.26 -9.13 -2.04
N ALA A 497 -14.35 -8.78 -2.95
CA ALA A 497 -14.04 -9.61 -4.12
C ALA A 497 -13.30 -10.91 -3.73
N VAL A 498 -12.42 -10.84 -2.72
CA VAL A 498 -11.77 -12.04 -2.15
C VAL A 498 -12.80 -12.94 -1.45
N GLN A 499 -13.69 -12.36 -0.66
CA GLN A 499 -14.80 -13.09 -0.03
C GLN A 499 -15.69 -13.76 -1.08
N GLU A 500 -16.13 -13.03 -2.12
CA GLU A 500 -16.98 -13.57 -3.19
C GLU A 500 -16.29 -14.73 -3.94
N ARG A 501 -14.98 -14.62 -4.24
CA ARG A 501 -14.21 -15.71 -4.89
C ARG A 501 -14.11 -16.97 -4.03
N TYR A 502 -13.95 -16.84 -2.72
CA TYR A 502 -13.68 -17.95 -1.80
C TYR A 502 -14.84 -18.21 -0.81
N GLN A 503 -16.07 -17.81 -1.15
CA GLN A 503 -17.21 -17.87 -0.23
C GLN A 503 -17.53 -19.31 0.20
N HIS A 504 -17.36 -20.28 -0.69
CA HIS A 504 -17.53 -21.71 -0.39
C HIS A 504 -16.50 -22.18 0.66
N GLU A 505 -15.24 -21.76 0.54
CA GLU A 505 -14.16 -22.10 1.48
C GLU A 505 -14.36 -21.44 2.84
N ILE A 506 -14.84 -20.18 2.86
CA ILE A 506 -15.23 -19.48 4.09
C ILE A 506 -16.35 -20.24 4.81
N ASN A 507 -17.39 -20.65 4.07
CA ASN A 507 -18.50 -21.43 4.64
C ASN A 507 -18.01 -22.77 5.19
N ARG A 508 -17.11 -23.46 4.48
CA ARG A 508 -16.47 -24.71 4.92
C ARG A 508 -15.72 -24.53 6.25
N MET A 509 -14.91 -23.48 6.38
CA MET A 509 -14.15 -23.18 7.60
C MET A 509 -15.01 -22.85 8.82
N TYR A 510 -16.27 -22.48 8.62
CA TYR A 510 -17.24 -22.21 9.70
C TYR A 510 -18.26 -23.34 9.94
N ALA A 511 -18.21 -24.39 9.13
CA ALA A 511 -18.99 -25.61 9.31
C ALA A 511 -18.21 -26.70 10.09
N SER A 512 -16.89 -26.56 10.15
CA SER A 512 -15.97 -27.29 11.04
C SER A 512 -15.89 -26.68 12.45
#